data_AF-A0A258CV67-F1
#
_entry.id   AF-A0A258CV67-F1
#
_cell.length_a   1.000
_cell.length_b   1.000
_cell.length_c   1.000
_cell.angle_alpha   90.00
_cell.angle_beta   90.00
_cell.angle_gamma   90.00
#
_symmetry.space_group_name_H-M   'P 1'
#
loop_
_entity.id
_entity.type
_entity.pdbx_description
1 polymer ?
#
loop_
_entity_poly.entity_id
_entity_poly.type
_entity_poly.pdbx_seq_one_letter_code
_entity_poly.pdbx_strand_id
1 'polypeptide(L)'
;MGASTSKDGPMAISSLSAAQISALSVTAIQGLTTTDIQSLNGTQIAAISATGIGALADTQVAALSTTQVKALTATQIPKFATSVVFDVTQLTQLSTQQVSALTSTQLAALDTSHVAVLSATQLSALSATNFSGLDATQVGELNQTQVKGLTATQIKGLTTTDIGELAGTQLAALSADRVAAFSVTNLSALDETQVSALSTSQVAALSTTQLKGLSTTDIGELATTQVAALSAAQVGALSSTNFSALSATQVGALSVTQIKGVTVDQIKGLTTTDISELADTQVGALSAAQIGALVATQVQELSTTQLAVLASTQVTALGSTNFSALNATQVGSLTETQVKGLAAAQLGALTTTDIGELADTQIAALSATQLGAISATAFSALDATQVAALSTGQIKGLTATQLKALSTTDIGELADTQLSALSAAQLGALSDANVSALDATQTAALTATQIKGLTATQLKGLTTTDIGELADTQIAALTAAQIKDLSVTNISALSETQVAVLSATQIKGLTTTDIGELSATQVGALTTAQIGALASTQV
;
A
#
# COMPACT_ATOMS: atom_id res chain seq x y z
N MET A 1 59.39 -93.75 -21.73
CA MET A 1 58.19 -94.05 -20.92
C MET A 1 58.27 -93.21 -19.66
N GLY A 2 57.46 -92.20 -19.37
CA GLY A 2 56.38 -91.58 -20.13
C GLY A 2 56.31 -90.12 -19.70
N ALA A 3 56.29 -89.21 -20.67
CA ALA A 3 55.91 -87.83 -20.46
C ALA A 3 54.41 -87.83 -20.13
N SER A 4 54.06 -87.44 -18.90
CA SER A 4 52.69 -87.08 -18.56
C SER A 4 52.44 -85.67 -19.10
N THR A 5 52.04 -85.59 -20.37
CA THR A 5 51.41 -84.39 -20.90
C THR A 5 50.05 -84.27 -20.20
N SER A 6 49.95 -83.35 -19.24
CA SER A 6 48.66 -82.92 -18.69
C SER A 6 47.72 -82.63 -19.86
N LYS A 7 46.62 -83.38 -19.90
CA LYS A 7 45.64 -83.37 -20.99
C LYS A 7 44.68 -82.17 -20.90
N ASP A 8 44.83 -81.36 -19.87
CA ASP A 8 44.08 -80.14 -19.69
C ASP A 8 44.92 -78.99 -20.27
N GLY A 9 44.42 -78.39 -21.36
CA GLY A 9 44.90 -77.09 -21.80
C GLY A 9 44.80 -76.06 -20.67
N PRO A 10 45.40 -74.86 -20.80
CA PRO A 10 45.25 -73.82 -19.77
C PRO A 10 43.77 -73.68 -19.40
N MET A 11 43.44 -73.84 -18.11
CA MET A 11 42.06 -73.77 -17.64
C MET A 11 41.45 -72.44 -18.11
N ALA A 12 40.36 -72.51 -18.87
CA ALA A 12 39.67 -71.31 -19.32
C ALA A 12 39.22 -70.49 -18.10
N ILE A 13 39.40 -69.17 -18.14
CA ILE A 13 39.06 -68.29 -17.01
C ILE A 13 37.59 -68.45 -16.58
N SER A 14 36.70 -68.75 -17.53
CA SER A 14 35.28 -69.03 -17.34
C SER A 14 34.98 -70.29 -16.52
N SER A 15 35.94 -71.21 -16.39
CA SER A 15 35.79 -72.43 -15.57
C SER A 15 36.06 -72.19 -14.08
N LEU A 16 36.63 -71.05 -13.70
CA LEU A 16 36.98 -70.74 -12.32
C LEU A 16 35.74 -70.37 -11.49
N SER A 17 35.66 -70.86 -10.25
CA SER A 17 34.64 -70.41 -9.31
C SER A 17 34.83 -68.94 -8.91
N ALA A 18 33.78 -68.29 -8.39
CA ALA A 18 33.86 -66.94 -7.85
C ALA A 18 34.97 -66.78 -6.78
N ALA A 19 35.16 -67.78 -5.92
CA ALA A 19 36.22 -67.78 -4.91
C ALA A 19 37.63 -67.87 -5.52
N GLN A 20 37.78 -68.54 -6.66
CA GLN A 20 39.05 -68.58 -7.38
C GLN A 20 39.30 -67.27 -8.13
N ILE A 21 38.26 -66.67 -8.72
CA ILE A 21 38.35 -65.34 -9.37
C ILE A 21 38.75 -64.26 -8.35
N SER A 22 38.15 -64.27 -7.14
CA SER A 22 38.47 -63.29 -6.11
C SER A 22 39.89 -63.42 -5.54
N ALA A 23 40.53 -64.58 -5.70
CA ALA A 23 41.90 -64.84 -5.31
C ALA A 23 42.94 -64.47 -6.40
N LEU A 24 42.51 -64.07 -7.60
CA LEU A 24 43.43 -63.67 -8.67
C LEU A 24 44.19 -62.40 -8.29
N SER A 25 45.48 -62.37 -8.63
CA SER A 25 46.30 -61.16 -8.50
C SER A 25 45.84 -60.07 -9.46
N VAL A 26 46.08 -58.80 -9.12
CA VAL A 26 45.77 -57.66 -9.99
C VAL A 26 46.46 -57.79 -11.35
N THR A 27 47.70 -58.29 -11.39
CA THR A 27 48.44 -58.54 -12.64
C THR A 27 47.78 -59.62 -13.50
N ALA A 28 47.27 -60.68 -12.88
CA ALA A 28 46.53 -61.72 -13.60
C ALA A 28 45.23 -61.18 -14.21
N ILE A 29 44.52 -60.30 -13.48
CA ILE A 29 43.29 -59.65 -13.95
C ILE A 29 43.59 -58.68 -15.10
N GLN A 30 44.65 -57.87 -14.97
CA GLN A 30 45.11 -56.95 -16.00
C GLN A 30 45.50 -57.69 -17.30
N GLY A 31 46.07 -58.89 -17.18
CA GLY A 31 46.48 -59.72 -18.32
C GLY A 31 45.34 -60.43 -19.08
N LEU A 32 44.08 -60.33 -18.62
CA LEU A 32 42.95 -60.95 -19.30
C LEU A 32 42.71 -60.32 -20.68
N THR A 33 42.41 -61.12 -21.70
CA THR A 33 41.98 -60.59 -23.00
C THR A 33 40.52 -60.13 -22.97
N THR A 34 40.06 -59.39 -23.98
CA THR A 34 38.63 -59.06 -24.12
C THR A 34 37.75 -60.32 -24.23
N THR A 35 38.26 -61.38 -24.86
CA THR A 35 37.61 -62.69 -24.95
C THR A 35 37.51 -63.36 -23.58
N ASP A 36 38.57 -63.29 -22.77
CA ASP A 36 38.56 -63.80 -21.41
C ASP A 36 37.48 -63.11 -20.59
N ILE A 37 37.41 -61.77 -20.66
CA ILE A 37 36.37 -60.97 -20.00
C ILE A 37 34.98 -61.39 -20.46
N GLN A 38 34.71 -61.48 -21.77
CA GLN A 38 33.41 -61.88 -22.32
C GLN A 38 32.99 -63.30 -21.90
N SER A 39 33.94 -64.18 -21.62
CA SER A 39 33.66 -65.56 -21.20
C SER A 39 33.19 -65.69 -19.75
N LEU A 40 33.40 -64.66 -18.91
CA LEU A 40 32.99 -64.65 -17.50
C LEU A 40 31.48 -64.42 -17.36
N ASN A 41 30.83 -65.09 -16.41
CA ASN A 41 29.45 -64.76 -16.03
C ASN A 41 29.39 -63.63 -15.00
N GLY A 42 28.18 -63.14 -14.72
CA GLY A 42 27.98 -62.05 -13.76
C GLY A 42 28.53 -62.32 -12.36
N THR A 43 28.36 -63.55 -11.84
CA THR A 43 28.88 -63.94 -10.51
C THR A 43 30.41 -63.89 -10.47
N GLN A 44 31.08 -64.29 -11.56
CA GLN A 44 32.54 -64.20 -11.67
C GLN A 44 33.00 -62.74 -11.76
N ILE A 45 32.32 -61.90 -12.55
CA ILE A 45 32.62 -60.45 -12.63
C ILE A 45 32.46 -59.78 -11.28
N ALA A 46 31.37 -60.06 -10.56
CA ALA A 46 31.13 -59.55 -9.21
C ALA A 46 32.22 -59.97 -8.21
N ALA A 47 32.89 -61.11 -8.45
CA ALA A 47 33.93 -61.64 -7.59
C ALA A 47 35.32 -61.05 -7.84
N ILE A 48 35.54 -60.36 -8.97
CA ILE A 48 36.80 -59.65 -9.24
C ILE A 48 36.99 -58.58 -8.16
N SER A 49 38.15 -58.53 -7.52
CA SER A 49 38.39 -57.51 -6.49
C SER A 49 38.24 -56.08 -7.05
N ALA A 50 37.83 -55.12 -6.23
CA ALA A 50 37.66 -53.74 -6.67
C ALA A 50 38.96 -53.14 -7.25
N THR A 51 40.12 -53.48 -6.66
CA THR A 51 41.44 -53.11 -7.20
C THR A 51 41.73 -53.80 -8.54
N GLY A 52 41.30 -55.05 -8.71
CA GLY A 52 41.42 -55.77 -9.97
C GLY A 52 40.58 -55.14 -11.08
N ILE A 53 39.34 -54.77 -10.79
CA ILE A 53 38.49 -54.01 -11.72
C ILE A 53 39.17 -52.71 -12.16
N GLY A 54 39.77 -51.98 -11.21
CA GLY A 54 40.49 -50.74 -11.53
C GLY A 54 41.79 -50.91 -12.33
N ALA A 55 42.27 -52.14 -12.51
CA ALA A 55 43.43 -52.45 -13.34
C ALA A 55 43.06 -52.89 -14.77
N LEU A 56 41.77 -53.03 -15.07
CA LEU A 56 41.29 -53.32 -16.42
C LEU A 56 41.52 -52.10 -17.33
N ALA A 57 42.00 -52.35 -18.54
CA ALA A 57 42.11 -51.37 -19.62
C ALA A 57 40.73 -51.06 -20.22
N ASP A 58 40.59 -49.88 -20.84
CA ASP A 58 39.34 -49.41 -21.44
C ASP A 58 38.73 -50.42 -22.43
N THR A 59 39.56 -51.11 -23.22
CA THR A 59 39.11 -52.15 -24.17
C THR A 59 38.53 -53.38 -23.48
N GLN A 60 39.05 -53.77 -22.30
CA GLN A 60 38.51 -54.86 -21.50
C GLN A 60 37.17 -54.47 -20.89
N VAL A 61 37.02 -53.23 -20.44
CA VAL A 61 35.75 -52.74 -19.87
C VAL A 61 34.68 -52.60 -20.96
N ALA A 62 35.04 -52.06 -22.13
CA ALA A 62 34.14 -51.98 -23.28
C ALA A 62 33.66 -53.37 -23.77
N ALA A 63 34.43 -54.43 -23.50
CA ALA A 63 34.05 -55.79 -23.85
C ALA A 63 33.03 -56.43 -22.89
N LEU A 64 32.69 -55.80 -21.77
CA LEU A 64 31.68 -56.30 -20.83
C LEU A 64 30.28 -56.27 -21.47
N SER A 65 29.58 -57.40 -21.40
CA SER A 65 28.16 -57.48 -21.76
C SER A 65 27.27 -56.77 -20.73
N THR A 66 26.04 -56.46 -21.13
CA THR A 66 25.00 -55.87 -20.26
C THR A 66 24.73 -56.70 -18.99
N THR A 67 24.78 -58.04 -19.09
CA THR A 67 24.60 -58.94 -17.94
C THR A 67 25.79 -58.87 -16.97
N GLN A 68 27.00 -58.71 -17.50
CA GLN A 68 28.20 -58.56 -16.68
C GLN A 68 28.26 -57.19 -16.01
N VAL A 69 27.92 -56.11 -16.74
CA VAL A 69 27.83 -54.75 -16.19
C VAL A 69 26.79 -54.70 -15.07
N LYS A 70 25.61 -55.31 -15.27
CA LYS A 70 24.58 -55.42 -14.23
C LYS A 70 25.07 -56.14 -12.96
N ALA A 71 26.01 -57.07 -13.10
CA ALA A 71 26.53 -57.85 -11.98
C ALA A 71 27.66 -57.15 -11.22
N LEU A 72 28.22 -56.04 -11.73
CA LEU A 72 29.20 -55.24 -11.00
C LEU A 72 28.63 -54.80 -9.64
N THR A 73 29.45 -54.82 -8.61
CA THR A 73 29.08 -54.35 -7.28
C THR A 73 29.32 -52.85 -7.16
N ALA A 74 28.56 -52.18 -6.29
CA ALA A 74 28.74 -50.73 -6.05
C ALA A 74 30.15 -50.37 -5.56
N THR A 75 30.91 -51.29 -4.96
CA THR A 75 32.30 -51.04 -4.52
C THR A 75 33.31 -51.14 -5.65
N GLN A 76 32.96 -51.77 -6.78
CA GLN A 76 33.79 -51.87 -7.98
C GLN A 76 33.66 -50.62 -8.87
N ILE A 77 32.46 -50.02 -8.95
CA ILE A 77 32.19 -48.87 -9.83
C ILE A 77 33.18 -47.69 -9.66
N PRO A 78 33.51 -47.22 -8.44
CA PRO A 78 34.43 -46.10 -8.27
C PRO A 78 35.89 -46.43 -8.62
N LYS A 79 36.22 -47.70 -8.91
CA LYS A 79 37.60 -48.14 -9.17
C LYS A 79 37.98 -48.16 -10.64
N PHE A 80 37.03 -48.11 -11.56
CA PHE A 80 37.36 -47.94 -12.98
C PHE A 80 38.19 -46.67 -13.20
N ALA A 81 39.14 -46.73 -14.14
CA ALA A 81 39.89 -45.56 -14.54
C ALA A 81 38.94 -44.47 -15.07
N THR A 82 39.30 -43.20 -14.88
CA THR A 82 38.45 -42.07 -15.32
C THR A 82 38.33 -41.95 -16.84
N SER A 83 39.18 -42.65 -17.60
CA SER A 83 39.07 -42.81 -19.06
C SER A 83 37.93 -43.75 -19.48
N VAL A 84 37.47 -44.60 -18.58
CA VAL A 84 36.40 -45.57 -18.83
C VAL A 84 35.05 -44.85 -18.77
N VAL A 85 34.33 -44.89 -19.89
CA VAL A 85 32.93 -44.46 -19.99
C VAL A 85 32.09 -45.66 -20.41
N PHE A 86 31.11 -46.03 -19.58
CA PHE A 86 30.12 -47.06 -19.95
C PHE A 86 29.25 -46.52 -21.07
N ASP A 87 29.09 -47.26 -22.17
CA ASP A 87 28.19 -46.85 -23.23
C ASP A 87 26.73 -46.76 -22.74
N VAL A 88 25.87 -46.08 -23.49
CA VAL A 88 24.46 -45.88 -23.11
C VAL A 88 23.70 -47.19 -22.85
N THR A 89 24.04 -48.28 -23.55
CA THR A 89 23.41 -49.59 -23.37
C THR A 89 23.87 -50.22 -22.05
N GLN A 90 25.16 -50.15 -21.74
CA GLN A 90 25.72 -50.61 -20.46
C GLN A 90 25.20 -49.78 -19.28
N LEU A 91 25.17 -48.45 -19.42
CA LEU A 91 24.75 -47.52 -18.37
C LEU A 91 23.30 -47.77 -17.91
N THR A 92 22.39 -48.10 -18.84
CA THR A 92 20.99 -48.45 -18.51
C THR A 92 20.84 -49.71 -17.65
N GLN A 93 21.87 -50.56 -17.60
CA GLN A 93 21.84 -51.80 -16.81
C GLN A 93 22.30 -51.60 -15.36
N LEU A 94 22.93 -50.47 -15.05
CA LEU A 94 23.36 -50.17 -13.69
C LEU A 94 22.15 -49.90 -12.80
N SER A 95 22.11 -50.57 -11.65
CA SER A 95 21.18 -50.27 -10.57
C SER A 95 21.42 -48.88 -9.99
N THR A 96 20.43 -48.38 -9.25
CA THR A 96 20.54 -47.13 -8.48
C THR A 96 21.76 -47.11 -7.56
N GLN A 97 22.11 -48.25 -6.92
CA GLN A 97 23.27 -48.34 -6.03
C GLN A 97 24.60 -48.27 -6.77
N GLN A 98 24.66 -48.80 -7.99
CA GLN A 98 25.85 -48.71 -8.84
C GLN A 98 26.02 -47.28 -9.38
N VAL A 99 24.95 -46.64 -9.85
CA VAL A 99 25.00 -45.24 -10.30
C VAL A 99 25.36 -44.31 -9.15
N SER A 100 24.79 -44.51 -7.95
CA SER A 100 25.13 -43.70 -6.76
C SER A 100 26.60 -43.80 -6.34
N ALA A 101 27.28 -44.88 -6.74
CA ALA A 101 28.70 -45.10 -6.46
C ALA A 101 29.64 -44.46 -7.49
N LEU A 102 29.14 -43.95 -8.63
CA LEU A 102 29.95 -43.17 -9.56
C LEU A 102 30.51 -41.93 -8.86
N THR A 103 31.79 -41.66 -9.10
CA THR A 103 32.46 -40.44 -8.60
C THR A 103 32.08 -39.22 -9.44
N SER A 104 32.27 -38.02 -8.90
CA SER A 104 32.05 -36.78 -9.66
C SER A 104 32.88 -36.72 -10.95
N THR A 105 34.12 -37.23 -10.94
CA THR A 105 34.95 -37.30 -12.15
C THR A 105 34.43 -38.27 -13.20
N GLN A 106 33.86 -39.40 -12.80
CA GLN A 106 33.23 -40.35 -13.73
C GLN A 106 31.94 -39.78 -14.32
N LEU A 107 31.18 -39.01 -13.55
CA LEU A 107 29.97 -38.33 -14.02
C LEU A 107 30.30 -37.19 -14.99
N ALA A 108 31.37 -36.43 -14.72
CA ALA A 108 31.86 -35.38 -15.62
C ALA A 108 32.31 -35.91 -17.00
N ALA A 109 32.70 -37.19 -17.08
CA ALA A 109 33.12 -37.83 -18.33
C ALA A 109 31.94 -38.30 -19.21
N LEU A 110 30.72 -38.30 -18.69
CA LEU A 110 29.53 -38.64 -19.47
C LEU A 110 29.25 -37.53 -20.51
N ASP A 111 28.62 -37.87 -21.63
CA ASP A 111 28.02 -36.85 -22.51
C ASP A 111 26.52 -36.74 -22.25
N THR A 112 25.85 -35.84 -22.98
CA THR A 112 24.41 -35.60 -22.85
C THR A 112 23.56 -36.82 -23.20
N SER A 113 24.02 -37.70 -24.10
CA SER A 113 23.33 -38.96 -24.44
C SER A 113 23.39 -39.97 -23.30
N HIS A 114 24.47 -40.00 -22.54
CA HIS A 114 24.58 -40.81 -21.32
C HIS A 114 23.69 -40.29 -20.20
N VAL A 115 23.66 -38.96 -20.00
CA VAL A 115 22.81 -38.35 -18.98
C VAL A 115 21.33 -38.55 -19.28
N ALA A 116 20.92 -38.50 -20.56
CA ALA A 116 19.55 -38.71 -20.99
C ALA A 116 18.98 -40.09 -20.65
N VAL A 117 19.83 -41.13 -20.54
CA VAL A 117 19.38 -42.50 -20.21
C VAL A 117 19.31 -42.78 -18.71
N LEU A 118 19.80 -41.88 -17.85
CA LEU A 118 19.68 -42.04 -16.40
C LEU A 118 18.24 -41.77 -15.94
N SER A 119 17.68 -42.68 -15.16
CA SER A 119 16.36 -42.47 -14.55
C SER A 119 16.39 -41.39 -13.46
N ALA A 120 15.24 -40.78 -13.19
CA ALA A 120 15.06 -39.88 -12.05
C ALA A 120 15.46 -40.52 -10.70
N THR A 121 15.20 -41.82 -10.53
CA THR A 121 15.60 -42.58 -9.33
C THR A 121 17.11 -42.74 -9.21
N GLN A 122 17.81 -42.96 -10.32
CA GLN A 122 19.28 -43.02 -10.33
C GLN A 122 19.89 -41.65 -10.04
N LEU A 123 19.40 -40.59 -10.69
CA LEU A 123 19.87 -39.22 -10.47
C LEU A 123 19.65 -38.77 -9.03
N SER A 124 18.44 -38.96 -8.47
CA SER A 124 18.11 -38.60 -7.09
C SER A 124 18.92 -39.35 -6.02
N ALA A 125 19.49 -40.52 -6.36
CA ALA A 125 20.34 -41.28 -5.46
C ALA A 125 21.81 -40.81 -5.46
N LEU A 126 22.21 -39.96 -6.42
CA LEU A 126 23.52 -39.33 -6.40
C LEU A 126 23.63 -38.41 -5.18
N SER A 127 24.78 -38.47 -4.49
CA SER A 127 25.11 -37.44 -3.49
C SER A 127 25.20 -36.08 -4.18
N ALA A 128 25.00 -34.98 -3.44
CA ALA A 128 25.14 -33.64 -4.00
C ALA A 128 26.55 -33.39 -4.59
N THR A 129 27.60 -33.95 -3.97
CA THR A 129 28.98 -33.88 -4.44
C THR A 129 29.20 -34.64 -5.76
N ASN A 130 28.54 -35.79 -5.92
CA ASN A 130 28.64 -36.54 -7.18
C ASN A 130 27.81 -35.87 -8.27
N PHE A 131 26.61 -35.41 -7.94
CA PHE A 131 25.73 -34.70 -8.87
C PHE A 131 26.37 -33.41 -9.40
N SER A 132 27.10 -32.66 -8.57
CA SER A 132 27.88 -31.49 -9.00
C SER A 132 29.10 -31.83 -9.87
N GLY A 133 29.32 -33.11 -10.19
CA GLY A 133 30.26 -33.53 -11.22
C GLY A 133 29.71 -33.35 -12.63
N LEU A 134 28.39 -33.21 -12.80
CA LEU A 134 27.80 -32.84 -14.08
C LEU A 134 28.11 -31.37 -14.39
N ASP A 135 28.45 -31.08 -15.65
CA ASP A 135 28.58 -29.72 -16.15
C ASP A 135 27.21 -29.11 -16.51
N ALA A 136 27.21 -27.82 -16.81
CA ALA A 136 25.99 -27.07 -17.08
C ALA A 136 25.24 -27.57 -18.34
N THR A 137 25.95 -28.02 -19.38
CA THR A 137 25.33 -28.57 -20.60
C THR A 137 24.65 -29.91 -20.30
N GLN A 138 25.26 -30.77 -19.49
CA GLN A 138 24.66 -32.01 -19.02
C GLN A 138 23.43 -31.76 -18.15
N VAL A 139 23.47 -30.75 -17.27
CA VAL A 139 22.31 -30.36 -16.45
C VAL A 139 21.18 -29.79 -17.31
N GLY A 140 21.50 -28.96 -18.31
CA GLY A 140 20.54 -28.39 -19.26
C GLY A 140 19.79 -29.45 -20.07
N GLU A 141 20.41 -30.60 -20.35
CA GLU A 141 19.80 -31.70 -21.11
C GLU A 141 18.93 -32.65 -20.26
N LEU A 142 18.80 -32.42 -18.95
CA LEU A 142 17.91 -33.21 -18.10
C LEU A 142 16.44 -33.00 -18.50
N ASN A 143 15.71 -34.07 -18.81
CA ASN A 143 14.28 -33.94 -19.09
C ASN A 143 13.47 -33.58 -17.82
N GLN A 144 12.23 -33.15 -18.00
CA GLN A 144 11.34 -32.74 -16.91
C GLN A 144 11.14 -33.82 -15.82
N THR A 145 11.14 -35.11 -16.19
CA THR A 145 11.00 -36.21 -15.22
C THR A 145 12.25 -36.35 -14.36
N GLN A 146 13.43 -36.21 -14.97
CA GLN A 146 14.72 -36.21 -14.27
C GLN A 146 14.84 -35.02 -13.33
N VAL A 147 14.54 -33.80 -13.82
CA VAL A 147 14.57 -32.56 -13.02
C VAL A 147 13.61 -32.63 -11.83
N LYS A 148 12.38 -33.12 -12.05
CA LYS A 148 11.40 -33.34 -10.97
C LYS A 148 11.87 -34.34 -9.91
N GLY A 149 12.74 -35.29 -10.29
CA GLY A 149 13.32 -36.27 -9.38
C GLY A 149 14.41 -35.71 -8.47
N LEU A 150 15.02 -34.57 -8.81
CA LEU A 150 16.14 -34.01 -8.06
C LEU A 150 15.76 -33.68 -6.61
N THR A 151 16.71 -33.93 -5.70
CA THR A 151 16.56 -33.64 -4.28
C THR A 151 16.86 -32.17 -3.96
N ALA A 152 16.36 -31.64 -2.83
CA ALA A 152 16.68 -30.27 -2.40
C ALA A 152 18.19 -30.03 -2.28
N THR A 153 18.94 -31.04 -1.81
CA THR A 153 20.39 -30.93 -1.63
C THR A 153 21.13 -30.83 -2.97
N GLN A 154 20.66 -31.56 -3.99
CA GLN A 154 21.21 -31.44 -5.35
C GLN A 154 20.89 -30.10 -5.97
N ILE A 155 19.63 -29.66 -5.87
CA ILE A 155 19.17 -28.35 -6.35
C ILE A 155 19.96 -27.21 -5.71
N LYS A 156 20.21 -27.27 -4.39
CA LYS A 156 21.03 -26.29 -3.67
C LYS A 156 22.50 -26.30 -4.12
N GLY A 157 22.98 -27.41 -4.69
CA GLY A 157 24.33 -27.56 -5.21
C GLY A 157 24.53 -27.02 -6.63
N LEU A 158 23.46 -26.66 -7.34
CA LEU A 158 23.54 -26.09 -8.69
C LEU A 158 24.21 -24.72 -8.65
N THR A 159 25.12 -24.51 -9.59
CA THR A 159 25.76 -23.22 -9.85
C THR A 159 24.85 -22.30 -10.65
N THR A 160 25.18 -21.02 -10.75
CA THR A 160 24.43 -20.08 -11.61
C THR A 160 24.51 -20.45 -13.09
N THR A 161 25.61 -21.07 -13.53
CA THR A 161 25.75 -21.55 -14.91
C THR A 161 24.81 -22.72 -15.17
N ASP A 162 24.68 -23.66 -14.23
CA ASP A 162 23.74 -24.77 -14.37
C ASP A 162 22.29 -24.28 -14.45
N ILE A 163 21.94 -23.27 -13.64
CA ILE A 163 20.61 -22.65 -13.66
C ILE A 163 20.34 -21.94 -14.99
N GLY A 164 21.32 -21.24 -15.56
CA GLY A 164 21.19 -20.56 -16.85
C GLY A 164 20.90 -21.51 -18.03
N GLU A 165 21.32 -22.77 -17.94
CA GLU A 165 21.06 -23.78 -18.98
C GLU A 165 19.69 -24.47 -18.83
N LEU A 166 18.97 -24.29 -17.70
CA LEU A 166 17.64 -24.88 -17.52
C LEU A 166 16.58 -24.14 -18.35
N ALA A 167 15.88 -24.83 -19.23
CA ALA A 167 14.70 -24.28 -19.89
C ALA A 167 13.55 -24.03 -18.90
N GLY A 168 12.67 -23.09 -19.25
CA GLY A 168 11.48 -22.78 -18.44
C GLY A 168 10.58 -24.00 -18.15
N THR A 169 10.51 -24.98 -19.06
CA THR A 169 9.74 -26.22 -18.83
C THR A 169 10.35 -27.13 -17.77
N GLN A 170 11.68 -27.13 -17.62
CA GLN A 170 12.37 -27.86 -16.55
C GLN A 170 12.15 -27.16 -15.21
N LEU A 171 12.23 -25.84 -15.16
CA LEU A 171 11.93 -25.05 -13.95
C LEU A 171 10.48 -25.26 -13.52
N ALA A 172 9.51 -25.21 -14.44
CA ALA A 172 8.10 -25.46 -14.15
C ALA A 172 7.82 -26.89 -13.64
N ALA A 173 8.68 -27.87 -13.96
CA ALA A 173 8.55 -29.25 -13.49
C ALA A 173 9.02 -29.45 -12.03
N LEU A 174 9.82 -28.53 -11.47
CA LEU A 174 10.23 -28.58 -10.07
C LEU A 174 9.04 -28.36 -9.13
N SER A 175 9.00 -29.05 -7.99
CA SER A 175 8.01 -28.72 -6.96
C SER A 175 8.33 -27.37 -6.30
N ALA A 176 7.33 -26.76 -5.68
CA ALA A 176 7.49 -25.49 -4.97
C ALA A 176 8.57 -25.57 -3.88
N ASP A 177 8.63 -26.67 -3.12
CA ASP A 177 9.68 -26.93 -2.11
C ASP A 177 11.09 -27.05 -2.69
N ARG A 178 11.23 -27.37 -3.99
CA ARG A 178 12.53 -27.46 -4.66
C ARG A 178 12.98 -26.08 -5.12
N VAL A 179 12.08 -25.27 -5.68
CA VAL A 179 12.38 -23.86 -6.01
C VAL A 179 12.70 -23.07 -4.75
N ALA A 180 11.98 -23.31 -3.65
CA ALA A 180 12.27 -22.70 -2.35
C ALA A 180 13.65 -23.09 -1.77
N ALA A 181 14.30 -24.15 -2.26
CA ALA A 181 15.64 -24.54 -1.85
C ALA A 181 16.76 -23.77 -2.57
N PHE A 182 16.45 -23.00 -3.61
CA PHE A 182 17.44 -22.15 -4.30
C PHE A 182 18.00 -21.08 -3.37
N SER A 183 19.30 -20.79 -3.55
CA SER A 183 19.88 -19.59 -2.93
C SER A 183 19.38 -18.33 -3.62
N VAL A 184 19.51 -17.17 -2.97
CA VAL A 184 19.24 -15.87 -3.60
C VAL A 184 20.06 -15.72 -4.88
N THR A 185 21.33 -16.12 -4.87
CA THR A 185 22.21 -16.07 -6.04
C THR A 185 21.72 -16.95 -7.20
N ASN A 186 21.13 -18.11 -6.91
CA ASN A 186 20.52 -18.93 -7.97
C ASN A 186 19.25 -18.29 -8.54
N LEU A 187 18.42 -17.70 -7.67
CA LEU A 187 17.19 -17.02 -8.12
C LEU A 187 17.51 -15.80 -8.99
N SER A 188 18.50 -14.99 -8.62
CA SER A 188 18.95 -13.83 -9.41
C SER A 188 19.75 -14.20 -10.67
N ALA A 189 20.00 -15.50 -10.91
CA ALA A 189 20.61 -15.97 -12.15
C ALA A 189 19.57 -16.40 -13.19
N LEU A 190 18.28 -16.44 -12.82
CA LEU A 190 17.20 -16.71 -13.76
C LEU A 190 17.03 -15.50 -14.70
N ASP A 191 16.79 -15.77 -15.97
CA ASP A 191 16.37 -14.75 -16.92
C ASP A 191 14.84 -14.53 -16.90
N GLU A 192 14.36 -13.50 -17.59
CA GLU A 192 12.93 -13.16 -17.69
C GLU A 192 12.05 -14.33 -18.19
N THR A 193 12.55 -15.14 -19.13
CA THR A 193 11.79 -16.29 -19.67
C THR A 193 11.67 -17.40 -18.63
N GLN A 194 12.74 -17.64 -17.88
CA GLN A 194 12.80 -18.60 -16.79
C GLN A 194 11.94 -18.16 -15.60
N VAL A 195 12.01 -16.88 -15.20
CA VAL A 195 11.16 -16.30 -14.16
C VAL A 195 9.69 -16.42 -14.56
N SER A 196 9.33 -16.04 -15.79
CA SER A 196 7.96 -16.15 -16.31
C SER A 196 7.44 -17.59 -16.35
N ALA A 197 8.32 -18.58 -16.49
CA ALA A 197 7.94 -20.00 -16.50
C ALA A 197 7.67 -20.57 -15.10
N LEU A 198 8.08 -19.89 -14.02
CA LEU A 198 7.74 -20.30 -12.66
C LEU A 198 6.22 -20.24 -12.45
N SER A 199 5.66 -21.30 -11.89
CA SER A 199 4.26 -21.30 -11.46
C SER A 199 4.04 -20.38 -10.26
N THR A 200 2.81 -19.92 -10.10
CA THR A 200 2.39 -19.13 -8.94
C THR A 200 2.63 -19.86 -7.62
N SER A 201 2.47 -21.19 -7.58
CA SER A 201 2.79 -22.02 -6.41
C SER A 201 4.28 -22.04 -6.07
N GLN A 202 5.17 -22.02 -7.07
CA GLN A 202 6.61 -21.96 -6.85
C GLN A 202 7.04 -20.59 -6.31
N VAL A 203 6.51 -19.50 -6.89
CA VAL A 203 6.77 -18.13 -6.40
C VAL A 203 6.22 -17.93 -4.99
N ALA A 204 5.01 -18.42 -4.71
CA ALA A 204 4.41 -18.35 -3.38
C ALA A 204 5.16 -19.16 -2.30
N ALA A 205 5.99 -20.14 -2.69
CA ALA A 205 6.82 -20.90 -1.75
C ALA A 205 8.15 -20.22 -1.41
N LEU A 206 8.53 -19.15 -2.12
CA LEU A 206 9.75 -18.40 -1.79
C LEU A 206 9.65 -17.77 -0.39
N SER A 207 10.72 -17.88 0.39
CA SER A 207 10.77 -17.24 1.70
C SER A 207 10.85 -15.71 1.58
N THR A 208 10.41 -15.03 2.64
CA THR A 208 10.60 -13.57 2.78
C THR A 208 12.07 -13.15 2.70
N THR A 209 13.00 -14.01 3.14
CA THR A 209 14.44 -13.75 3.04
C THR A 209 14.94 -13.84 1.61
N GLN A 210 14.44 -14.80 0.82
CA GLN A 210 14.77 -14.90 -0.60
C GLN A 210 14.27 -13.66 -1.35
N LEU A 211 12.98 -13.32 -1.21
CA LEU A 211 12.38 -12.16 -1.88
C LEU A 211 13.07 -10.83 -1.51
N LYS A 212 13.42 -10.64 -0.24
CA LYS A 212 14.16 -9.45 0.21
C LYS A 212 15.58 -9.37 -0.36
N GLY A 213 16.19 -10.51 -0.69
CA GLY A 213 17.54 -10.58 -1.25
C GLY A 213 17.61 -10.36 -2.77
N LEU A 214 16.46 -10.40 -3.46
CA LEU A 214 16.39 -10.20 -4.91
C LEU A 214 16.65 -8.74 -5.31
N SER A 215 17.16 -8.56 -6.52
CA SER A 215 17.38 -7.24 -7.11
C SER A 215 16.06 -6.59 -7.55
N THR A 216 16.09 -5.31 -7.91
CA THR A 216 14.91 -4.65 -8.51
C THR A 216 14.58 -5.22 -9.88
N THR A 217 15.58 -5.67 -10.64
CA THR A 217 15.38 -6.31 -11.95
C THR A 217 14.63 -7.62 -11.77
N ASP A 218 15.08 -8.49 -10.87
CA ASP A 218 14.47 -9.80 -10.59
C ASP A 218 12.99 -9.65 -10.18
N ILE A 219 12.66 -8.62 -9.38
CA ILE A 219 11.28 -8.35 -8.95
C ILE A 219 10.44 -7.80 -10.09
N GLY A 220 11.02 -6.96 -10.95
CA GLY A 220 10.36 -6.42 -12.14
C GLY A 220 10.01 -7.50 -13.17
N GLU A 221 10.80 -8.57 -13.26
CA GLU A 221 10.59 -9.70 -14.16
C GLU A 221 9.42 -10.62 -13.78
N LEU A 222 8.88 -10.50 -12.54
CA LEU A 222 7.74 -11.31 -12.12
C LEU A 222 6.50 -10.99 -12.97
N ALA A 223 5.81 -12.00 -13.48
CA ALA A 223 4.51 -11.79 -14.11
C ALA A 223 3.47 -11.26 -13.09
N THR A 224 2.47 -10.51 -13.57
CA THR A 224 1.38 -10.00 -12.73
C THR A 224 0.68 -11.11 -11.93
N THR A 225 0.50 -12.30 -12.52
CA THR A 225 -0.12 -13.45 -11.84
C THR A 225 0.77 -14.02 -10.73
N GLN A 226 2.08 -13.93 -10.87
CA GLN A 226 3.04 -14.35 -9.84
C GLN A 226 3.07 -13.37 -8.68
N VAL A 227 3.05 -12.06 -8.95
CA VAL A 227 2.92 -11.02 -7.91
C VAL A 227 1.60 -11.18 -7.14
N ALA A 228 0.49 -11.39 -7.84
CA ALA A 228 -0.82 -11.63 -7.22
C ALA A 228 -0.87 -12.91 -6.35
N ALA A 229 0.04 -13.87 -6.58
CA ALA A 229 0.14 -15.10 -5.80
C ALA A 229 0.96 -14.97 -4.50
N LEU A 230 1.70 -13.87 -4.32
CA LEU A 230 2.45 -13.63 -3.09
C LEU A 230 1.50 -13.49 -1.89
N SER A 231 1.90 -14.00 -0.73
CA SER A 231 1.22 -13.69 0.53
C SER A 231 1.47 -12.24 0.96
N ALA A 232 0.59 -11.73 1.84
CA ALA A 232 0.78 -10.40 2.43
C ALA A 232 2.12 -10.26 3.18
N ALA A 233 2.60 -11.33 3.81
CA ALA A 233 3.90 -11.33 4.50
C ALA A 233 5.08 -11.25 3.51
N GLN A 234 4.96 -11.87 2.34
CA GLN A 234 5.97 -11.78 1.28
C GLN A 234 6.01 -10.39 0.67
N VAL A 235 4.85 -9.80 0.35
CA VAL A 235 4.74 -8.42 -0.15
C VAL A 235 5.31 -7.43 0.86
N GLY A 236 4.93 -7.53 2.14
CA GLY A 236 5.45 -6.66 3.20
C GLY A 236 6.94 -6.86 3.52
N ALA A 237 7.54 -7.97 3.09
CA ALA A 237 8.98 -8.24 3.29
C ALA A 237 9.87 -7.66 2.19
N LEU A 238 9.31 -7.29 1.03
CA LEU A 238 10.05 -6.59 -0.02
C LEU A 238 10.62 -5.28 0.54
N SER A 239 11.86 -4.94 0.17
CA SER A 239 12.36 -3.59 0.49
C SER A 239 11.50 -2.54 -0.22
N SER A 240 11.49 -1.29 0.25
CA SER A 240 10.78 -0.21 -0.45
C SER A 240 11.29 -0.05 -1.88
N THR A 241 12.59 -0.19 -2.11
CA THR A 241 13.21 -0.15 -3.44
C THR A 241 12.76 -1.30 -4.35
N ASN A 242 12.66 -2.53 -3.83
CA ASN A 242 12.13 -3.66 -4.61
C ASN A 242 10.64 -3.49 -4.90
N PHE A 243 9.87 -3.01 -3.93
CA PHE A 243 8.43 -2.80 -4.10
C PHE A 243 8.15 -1.73 -5.17
N SER A 244 8.92 -0.63 -5.19
CA SER A 244 8.87 0.40 -6.24
C SER A 244 9.34 -0.08 -7.62
N ALA A 245 9.93 -1.27 -7.74
CA ALA A 245 10.27 -1.87 -9.03
C ALA A 245 9.11 -2.61 -9.68
N LEU A 246 8.02 -2.86 -8.94
CA LEU A 246 6.78 -3.34 -9.52
C LEU A 246 6.20 -2.26 -10.45
N SER A 247 5.76 -2.67 -11.64
CA SER A 247 4.93 -1.86 -12.52
C SER A 247 3.57 -1.56 -11.89
N ALA A 248 2.94 -0.49 -12.36
CA ALA A 248 1.61 -0.09 -11.91
C ALA A 248 0.56 -1.19 -12.11
N THR A 249 0.66 -1.99 -13.18
CA THR A 249 -0.22 -3.15 -13.40
C THR A 249 0.01 -4.27 -12.36
N GLN A 250 1.25 -4.52 -11.94
CA GLN A 250 1.54 -5.46 -10.86
C GLN A 250 1.03 -4.96 -9.51
N VAL A 251 1.16 -3.65 -9.23
CA VAL A 251 0.63 -3.02 -8.01
C VAL A 251 -0.91 -3.09 -7.99
N GLY A 252 -1.56 -2.74 -9.09
CA GLY A 252 -3.02 -2.81 -9.26
C GLY A 252 -3.56 -4.24 -9.12
N ALA A 253 -2.77 -5.27 -9.44
CA ALA A 253 -3.16 -6.67 -9.28
C ALA A 253 -3.05 -7.22 -7.85
N LEU A 254 -2.51 -6.47 -6.89
CA LEU A 254 -2.43 -6.90 -5.50
C LEU A 254 -3.82 -7.07 -4.88
N SER A 255 -4.08 -8.21 -4.26
CA SER A 255 -5.31 -8.41 -3.49
C SER A 255 -5.42 -7.44 -2.30
N VAL A 256 -6.64 -7.19 -1.85
CA VAL A 256 -6.92 -6.44 -0.61
C VAL A 256 -6.14 -6.99 0.60
N THR A 257 -5.95 -8.31 0.68
CA THR A 257 -5.16 -8.94 1.75
C THR A 257 -3.68 -8.56 1.66
N GLN A 258 -3.12 -8.52 0.45
CA GLN A 258 -1.73 -8.10 0.23
C GLN A 258 -1.53 -6.61 0.51
N ILE A 259 -2.47 -5.75 0.09
CA ILE A 259 -2.44 -4.29 0.35
C ILE A 259 -2.37 -3.99 1.85
N LYS A 260 -3.07 -4.74 2.70
CA LYS A 260 -2.96 -4.62 4.16
C LYS A 260 -1.57 -4.98 4.71
N GLY A 261 -0.81 -5.79 3.98
CA GLY A 261 0.58 -6.15 4.31
C GLY A 261 1.63 -5.16 3.79
N VAL A 262 1.26 -4.22 2.91
CA VAL A 262 2.17 -3.19 2.39
C VAL A 262 2.56 -2.25 3.53
N THR A 263 3.85 -1.95 3.66
CA THR A 263 4.36 -1.09 4.73
C THR A 263 4.23 0.39 4.39
N VAL A 264 4.26 1.25 5.41
CA VAL A 264 4.27 2.72 5.24
C VAL A 264 5.40 3.20 4.33
N ASP A 265 6.59 2.60 4.42
CA ASP A 265 7.72 3.01 3.60
C ASP A 265 7.62 2.52 2.14
N GLN A 266 6.92 1.41 1.90
CA GLN A 266 6.56 0.98 0.55
C GLN A 266 5.52 1.91 -0.09
N ILE A 267 4.51 2.37 0.67
CA ILE A 267 3.51 3.35 0.17
C ILE A 267 4.16 4.66 -0.26
N LYS A 268 5.12 5.18 0.51
CA LYS A 268 5.89 6.39 0.12
C LYS A 268 6.65 6.21 -1.20
N GLY A 269 7.01 4.98 -1.54
CA GLY A 269 7.74 4.63 -2.76
C GLY A 269 6.87 4.43 -3.99
N LEU A 270 5.53 4.46 -3.86
CA LEU A 270 4.63 4.35 -5.00
C LEU A 270 4.75 5.57 -5.92
N THR A 271 4.66 5.36 -7.22
CA THR A 271 4.54 6.44 -8.20
C THR A 271 3.10 6.95 -8.27
N THR A 272 2.88 8.08 -8.95
CA THR A 272 1.54 8.60 -9.23
C THR A 272 0.71 7.60 -10.06
N THR A 273 1.32 6.95 -11.05
CA THR A 273 0.67 5.93 -11.87
C THR A 273 0.23 4.71 -11.05
N ASP A 274 1.04 4.29 -10.07
CA ASP A 274 0.64 3.18 -9.20
C ASP A 274 -0.62 3.51 -8.40
N ILE A 275 -0.76 4.75 -7.92
CA ILE A 275 -1.95 5.19 -7.17
C ILE A 275 -3.19 5.19 -8.06
N SER A 276 -3.08 5.65 -9.30
CA SER A 276 -4.19 5.66 -10.26
C SER A 276 -4.66 4.25 -10.64
N GLU A 277 -3.79 3.24 -10.58
CA GLU A 277 -4.12 1.84 -10.88
C GLU A 277 -4.74 1.07 -9.70
N LEU A 278 -4.70 1.62 -8.48
CA LEU A 278 -5.37 0.99 -7.33
C LEU A 278 -6.89 1.04 -7.52
N ALA A 279 -7.56 -0.10 -7.40
CA ALA A 279 -9.01 -0.16 -7.31
C ALA A 279 -9.51 0.47 -5.99
N ASP A 280 -10.75 0.98 -6.01
CA ASP A 280 -11.42 1.55 -4.84
C ASP A 280 -11.33 0.62 -3.61
N THR A 281 -11.55 -0.68 -3.80
CA THR A 281 -11.49 -1.67 -2.69
C THR A 281 -10.09 -1.83 -2.08
N GLN A 282 -9.03 -1.62 -2.86
CA GLN A 282 -7.65 -1.62 -2.35
C GLN A 282 -7.37 -0.34 -1.57
N VAL A 283 -7.76 0.82 -2.10
CA VAL A 283 -7.61 2.12 -1.43
C VAL A 283 -8.35 2.16 -0.10
N GLY A 284 -9.62 1.73 -0.08
CA GLY A 284 -10.43 1.64 1.14
C GLY A 284 -9.87 0.67 2.18
N ALA A 285 -9.07 -0.33 1.77
CA ALA A 285 -8.45 -1.30 2.67
C ALA A 285 -7.14 -0.83 3.33
N LEU A 286 -6.54 0.26 2.85
CA LEU A 286 -5.35 0.86 3.45
C LEU A 286 -5.66 1.33 4.88
N SER A 287 -4.76 1.11 5.82
CA SER A 287 -4.85 1.69 7.15
C SER A 287 -4.70 3.21 7.11
N ALA A 288 -5.19 3.89 8.16
CA ALA A 288 -4.99 5.32 8.34
C ALA A 288 -3.49 5.71 8.31
N ALA A 289 -2.61 4.86 8.86
CA ALA A 289 -1.16 5.09 8.83
C ALA A 289 -0.58 5.01 7.41
N GLN A 290 -1.06 4.09 6.57
CA GLN A 290 -0.66 3.99 5.16
C GLN A 290 -1.18 5.19 4.35
N ILE A 291 -2.44 5.62 4.55
CA ILE A 291 -2.98 6.81 3.88
C ILE A 291 -2.23 8.08 4.29
N GLY A 292 -1.94 8.25 5.58
CA GLY A 292 -1.15 9.37 6.06
C GLY A 292 0.32 9.36 5.63
N ALA A 293 0.81 8.24 5.08
CA ALA A 293 2.15 8.15 4.53
C ALA A 293 2.25 8.60 3.06
N LEU A 294 1.12 8.77 2.37
CA LEU A 294 1.10 9.31 1.02
C LEU A 294 1.73 10.70 1.01
N VAL A 295 2.37 11.06 -0.10
CA VAL A 295 2.87 12.41 -0.34
C VAL A 295 1.87 13.22 -1.19
N ALA A 296 1.98 14.55 -1.16
CA ALA A 296 1.03 15.45 -1.81
C ALA A 296 0.78 15.15 -3.30
N THR A 297 1.80 14.72 -4.06
CA THR A 297 1.64 14.35 -5.48
C THR A 297 0.87 13.05 -5.66
N GLN A 298 1.01 12.09 -4.75
CA GLN A 298 0.23 10.85 -4.77
C GLN A 298 -1.24 11.10 -4.39
N VAL A 299 -1.48 11.97 -3.42
CA VAL A 299 -2.85 12.29 -2.97
C VAL A 299 -3.65 13.01 -4.06
N GLN A 300 -3.00 13.81 -4.90
CA GLN A 300 -3.63 14.42 -6.07
C GLN A 300 -4.15 13.41 -7.10
N GLU A 301 -3.56 12.21 -7.16
CA GLU A 301 -3.97 11.16 -8.10
C GLU A 301 -5.15 10.32 -7.60
N LEU A 302 -5.58 10.52 -6.35
CA LEU A 302 -6.75 9.82 -5.84
C LEU A 302 -8.00 10.28 -6.60
N SER A 303 -8.68 9.38 -7.28
CA SER A 303 -9.95 9.68 -7.93
C SER A 303 -11.01 10.05 -6.89
N THR A 304 -12.10 10.68 -7.34
CA THR A 304 -13.25 10.95 -6.48
C THR A 304 -13.90 9.67 -5.94
N THR A 305 -13.86 8.56 -6.69
CA THR A 305 -14.36 7.26 -6.22
C THR A 305 -13.46 6.63 -5.16
N GLN A 306 -12.15 6.73 -5.34
CA GLN A 306 -11.16 6.28 -4.36
C GLN A 306 -11.24 7.10 -3.06
N LEU A 307 -11.46 8.41 -3.16
CA LEU A 307 -11.70 9.26 -1.98
C LEU A 307 -13.00 8.87 -1.28
N ALA A 308 -14.09 8.64 -2.01
CA ALA A 308 -15.40 8.31 -1.43
C ALA A 308 -15.42 7.02 -0.61
N VAL A 309 -14.53 6.05 -0.90
CA VAL A 309 -14.42 4.79 -0.15
C VAL A 309 -13.54 4.86 1.11
N LEU A 310 -12.82 5.96 1.34
CA LEU A 310 -12.03 6.14 2.56
C LEU A 310 -12.95 6.30 3.78
N ALA A 311 -12.61 5.68 4.91
CA ALA A 311 -13.21 6.01 6.19
C ALA A 311 -12.78 7.42 6.64
N SER A 312 -13.58 8.04 7.51
CA SER A 312 -13.28 9.36 8.06
C SER A 312 -11.90 9.42 8.74
N THR A 313 -11.48 8.36 9.43
CA THR A 313 -10.15 8.27 10.08
C THR A 313 -8.99 8.24 9.07
N GLN A 314 -9.19 7.68 7.88
CA GLN A 314 -8.19 7.71 6.80
C GLN A 314 -8.10 9.13 6.20
N VAL A 315 -9.24 9.81 5.98
CA VAL A 315 -9.27 11.20 5.50
C VAL A 315 -8.60 12.14 6.50
N THR A 316 -8.85 11.99 7.81
CA THR A 316 -8.15 12.76 8.84
C THR A 316 -6.63 12.49 8.83
N ALA A 317 -6.21 11.26 8.54
CA ALA A 317 -4.80 10.87 8.54
C ALA A 317 -3.97 11.46 7.40
N LEU A 318 -4.59 11.97 6.33
CA LEU A 318 -3.88 12.75 5.29
C LEU A 318 -3.12 13.94 5.89
N GLY A 319 -3.60 14.49 7.02
CA GLY A 319 -3.05 15.71 7.61
C GLY A 319 -3.34 16.95 6.74
N SER A 320 -3.05 18.14 7.25
CA SER A 320 -3.40 19.39 6.55
C SER A 320 -2.63 19.58 5.24
N THR A 321 -1.34 19.21 5.21
CA THR A 321 -0.49 19.40 4.02
C THR A 321 -0.99 18.58 2.83
N ASN A 322 -1.22 17.28 3.01
CA ASN A 322 -1.70 16.47 1.89
C ASN A 322 -3.18 16.74 1.59
N PHE A 323 -3.99 17.05 2.61
CA PHE A 323 -5.38 17.44 2.37
C PHE A 323 -5.47 18.70 1.49
N SER A 324 -4.61 19.69 1.71
CA SER A 324 -4.53 20.90 0.86
C SER A 324 -4.02 20.64 -0.56
N ALA A 325 -3.54 19.43 -0.86
CA ALA A 325 -3.15 19.04 -2.21
C ALA A 325 -4.35 18.54 -3.03
N LEU A 326 -5.47 18.19 -2.39
CA LEU A 326 -6.71 17.86 -3.10
C LEU A 326 -7.21 19.08 -3.88
N ASN A 327 -7.72 18.84 -5.09
CA ASN A 327 -8.44 19.87 -5.83
C ASN A 327 -9.89 20.00 -5.33
N ALA A 328 -10.57 21.08 -5.73
CA ALA A 328 -11.91 21.38 -5.24
C ALA A 328 -12.94 20.30 -5.58
N THR A 329 -12.85 19.66 -6.75
CA THR A 329 -13.73 18.54 -7.13
C THR A 329 -13.50 17.31 -6.24
N GLN A 330 -12.25 17.03 -5.87
CA GLN A 330 -11.91 15.96 -4.91
C GLN A 330 -12.47 16.27 -3.51
N VAL A 331 -12.35 17.52 -3.04
CA VAL A 331 -12.94 17.96 -1.77
C VAL A 331 -14.47 17.85 -1.79
N GLY A 332 -15.11 18.32 -2.87
CA GLY A 332 -16.55 18.20 -3.07
C GLY A 332 -17.05 16.76 -3.09
N SER A 333 -16.23 15.79 -3.51
CA SER A 333 -16.58 14.37 -3.54
C SER A 333 -16.61 13.66 -2.18
N LEU A 334 -16.13 14.31 -1.11
CA LEU A 334 -16.12 13.73 0.23
C LEU A 334 -17.55 13.47 0.74
N THR A 335 -17.80 12.31 1.32
CA THR A 335 -19.09 12.03 1.97
C THR A 335 -19.31 12.90 3.21
N GLU A 336 -20.58 13.09 3.61
CA GLU A 336 -20.93 13.80 4.85
C GLU A 336 -20.22 13.22 6.09
N THR A 337 -20.02 11.90 6.13
CA THR A 337 -19.32 11.22 7.23
C THR A 337 -17.84 11.59 7.26
N GLN A 338 -17.20 11.73 6.09
CA GLN A 338 -15.81 12.16 5.98
C GLN A 338 -15.66 13.64 6.34
N VAL A 339 -16.55 14.51 5.84
CA VAL A 339 -16.58 15.95 6.16
C VAL A 339 -16.74 16.17 7.67
N LYS A 340 -17.66 15.45 8.31
CA LYS A 340 -17.83 15.48 9.77
C LYS A 340 -16.61 14.98 10.54
N GLY A 341 -15.75 14.18 9.93
CA GLY A 341 -14.50 13.69 10.50
C GLY A 341 -13.30 14.63 10.32
N LEU A 342 -13.43 15.72 9.55
CA LEU A 342 -12.30 16.62 9.28
C LEU A 342 -11.82 17.33 10.55
N ALA A 343 -10.50 17.40 10.70
CA ALA A 343 -9.85 18.15 11.77
C ALA A 343 -9.84 19.65 11.46
N ALA A 344 -9.75 20.47 12.52
CA ALA A 344 -9.72 21.94 12.39
C ALA A 344 -8.63 22.45 11.45
N ALA A 345 -7.45 21.80 11.43
CA ALA A 345 -6.36 22.18 10.53
C ALA A 345 -6.65 21.88 9.04
N GLN A 346 -7.47 20.85 8.75
CA GLN A 346 -7.89 20.54 7.38
C GLN A 346 -8.95 21.55 6.91
N LEU A 347 -9.91 21.88 7.78
CA LEU A 347 -10.94 22.89 7.52
C LEU A 347 -10.35 24.29 7.33
N GLY A 348 -9.34 24.64 8.13
CA GLY A 348 -8.64 25.92 8.00
C GLY A 348 -7.77 26.02 6.74
N ALA A 349 -7.50 24.90 6.06
CA ALA A 349 -6.76 24.86 4.80
C ALA A 349 -7.68 24.92 3.57
N LEU A 350 -9.01 24.83 3.73
CA LEU A 350 -9.96 24.96 2.63
C LEU A 350 -9.90 26.36 2.03
N THR A 351 -9.90 26.41 0.70
CA THR A 351 -9.98 27.63 -0.10
C THR A 351 -11.43 28.00 -0.40
N THR A 352 -11.63 29.18 -1.00
CA THR A 352 -12.96 29.61 -1.46
C THR A 352 -13.53 28.69 -2.53
N THR A 353 -12.68 28.15 -3.41
CA THR A 353 -13.09 27.22 -4.46
C THR A 353 -13.52 25.87 -3.87
N ASP A 354 -12.83 25.39 -2.83
CA ASP A 354 -13.21 24.14 -2.16
C ASP A 354 -14.58 24.27 -1.48
N ILE A 355 -14.84 25.40 -0.81
CA ILE A 355 -16.15 25.67 -0.17
C ILE A 355 -17.27 25.72 -1.21
N GLY A 356 -17.02 26.31 -2.39
CA GLY A 356 -18.01 26.38 -3.47
C GLY A 356 -18.37 25.02 -4.09
N GLU A 357 -17.53 23.99 -3.93
CA GLU A 357 -17.81 22.63 -4.42
C GLU A 357 -18.49 21.74 -3.36
N LEU A 358 -18.60 22.19 -2.10
CA LEU A 358 -19.32 21.45 -1.06
C LEU A 358 -20.84 21.57 -1.28
N ALA A 359 -21.54 20.45 -1.26
CA ALA A 359 -22.99 20.41 -1.22
C ALA A 359 -23.54 20.93 0.13
N ASP A 360 -24.78 21.42 0.10
CA ASP A 360 -25.51 21.90 1.28
C ASP A 360 -25.51 20.89 2.43
N THR A 361 -25.64 19.59 2.13
CA THR A 361 -25.67 18.54 3.16
C THR A 361 -24.31 18.33 3.81
N GLN A 362 -23.20 18.54 3.09
CA GLN A 362 -21.85 18.50 3.66
C GLN A 362 -21.62 19.68 4.60
N ILE A 363 -22.06 20.89 4.22
CA ILE A 363 -22.00 22.08 5.09
C ILE A 363 -22.87 21.88 6.34
N ALA A 364 -24.09 21.38 6.17
CA ALA A 364 -25.01 21.09 7.27
C ALA A 364 -24.47 20.00 8.23
N ALA A 365 -23.62 19.09 7.75
CA ALA A 365 -23.02 18.03 8.56
C ALA A 365 -21.90 18.53 9.51
N LEU A 366 -21.32 19.72 9.27
CA LEU A 366 -20.26 20.28 10.09
C LEU A 366 -20.76 20.65 11.49
N SER A 367 -19.96 20.39 12.52
CA SER A 367 -20.24 20.91 13.86
C SER A 367 -19.98 22.42 13.95
N ALA A 368 -20.56 23.07 14.98
CA ALA A 368 -20.30 24.48 15.27
C ALA A 368 -18.79 24.79 15.43
N THR A 369 -18.03 23.88 16.06
CA THR A 369 -16.58 24.02 16.22
C THR A 369 -15.84 23.89 14.89
N GLN A 370 -16.29 23.00 14.01
CA GLN A 370 -15.68 22.82 12.69
C GLN A 370 -15.93 24.03 11.78
N LEU A 371 -17.15 24.59 11.78
CA LEU A 371 -17.43 25.84 11.08
C LEU A 371 -16.53 26.98 11.58
N GLY A 372 -16.34 27.11 12.89
CA GLY A 372 -15.42 28.10 13.46
C GLY A 372 -13.95 27.91 13.08
N ALA A 373 -13.56 26.75 12.55
CA ALA A 373 -12.21 26.47 12.07
C ALA A 373 -11.99 26.83 10.59
N ILE A 374 -13.06 27.05 9.81
CA ILE A 374 -12.97 27.52 8.42
C ILE A 374 -12.43 28.96 8.43
N SER A 375 -11.49 29.26 7.54
CA SER A 375 -10.95 30.63 7.44
C SER A 375 -12.05 31.63 7.12
N ALA A 376 -11.91 32.89 7.57
CA ALA A 376 -12.92 33.92 7.30
C ALA A 376 -13.14 34.16 5.79
N THR A 377 -12.06 34.09 4.99
CA THR A 377 -12.13 34.21 3.53
C THR A 377 -12.84 33.03 2.87
N ALA A 378 -12.61 31.80 3.32
CA ALA A 378 -13.31 30.64 2.78
C ALA A 378 -14.78 30.62 3.23
N PHE A 379 -15.06 31.03 4.46
CA PHE A 379 -16.43 31.12 4.99
C PHE A 379 -17.30 32.12 4.21
N SER A 380 -16.75 33.26 3.78
CA SER A 380 -17.46 34.23 2.93
C SER A 380 -17.69 33.76 1.49
N ALA A 381 -17.28 32.55 1.13
CA ALA A 381 -17.56 31.94 -0.17
C ALA A 381 -18.77 30.99 -0.13
N LEU A 382 -19.42 30.84 1.02
CA LEU A 382 -20.69 30.12 1.10
C LEU A 382 -21.74 30.84 0.25
N ASP A 383 -22.51 30.09 -0.53
CA ASP A 383 -23.66 30.62 -1.26
C ASP A 383 -24.92 30.67 -0.40
N ALA A 384 -25.97 31.32 -0.93
CA ALA A 384 -27.25 31.48 -0.23
C ALA A 384 -27.89 30.15 0.22
N THR A 385 -27.74 29.07 -0.56
CA THR A 385 -28.30 27.75 -0.22
C THR A 385 -27.52 27.07 0.90
N GLN A 386 -26.19 27.18 0.88
CA GLN A 386 -25.31 26.68 1.92
C GLN A 386 -25.49 27.48 3.23
N VAL A 387 -25.62 28.81 3.14
CA VAL A 387 -25.94 29.67 4.30
C VAL A 387 -27.29 29.29 4.89
N ALA A 388 -28.33 29.11 4.06
CA ALA A 388 -29.66 28.69 4.51
C ALA A 388 -29.67 27.30 5.17
N ALA A 389 -28.75 26.40 4.79
CA ALA A 389 -28.59 25.08 5.39
C ALA A 389 -27.99 25.10 6.81
N LEU A 390 -27.38 26.22 7.25
CA LEU A 390 -26.81 26.33 8.59
C LEU A 390 -27.88 26.32 9.67
N SER A 391 -27.75 25.40 10.63
CA SER A 391 -28.60 25.37 11.81
C SER A 391 -28.28 26.52 12.78
N THR A 392 -29.25 26.90 13.61
CA THR A 392 -29.05 27.89 14.68
C THR A 392 -27.98 27.47 15.70
N GLY A 393 -27.73 26.17 15.85
CA GLY A 393 -26.62 25.65 16.67
C GLY A 393 -25.25 25.90 16.04
N GLN A 394 -25.15 25.76 14.73
CA GLN A 394 -23.94 26.06 13.95
C GLN A 394 -23.62 27.56 13.93
N ILE A 395 -24.63 28.43 13.81
CA ILE A 395 -24.47 29.90 13.86
C ILE A 395 -23.79 30.37 15.15
N LYS A 396 -24.07 29.71 16.28
CA LYS A 396 -23.41 30.02 17.57
C LYS A 396 -21.91 29.68 17.60
N GLY A 397 -21.43 28.88 16.65
CA GLY A 397 -20.01 28.54 16.47
C GLY A 397 -19.22 29.57 15.65
N LEU A 398 -19.89 30.51 14.99
CA LEU A 398 -19.21 31.49 14.14
C LEU A 398 -18.32 32.43 14.96
N THR A 399 -17.13 32.66 14.46
CA THR A 399 -16.14 33.54 15.10
C THR A 399 -16.37 35.00 14.73
N ALA A 400 -15.88 35.92 15.58
CA ALA A 400 -15.93 37.35 15.29
C ALA A 400 -15.22 37.71 13.97
N THR A 401 -14.13 37.03 13.63
CA THR A 401 -13.38 37.25 12.39
C THR A 401 -14.18 36.83 11.16
N GLN A 402 -14.88 35.69 11.22
CA GLN A 402 -15.77 35.25 10.14
C GLN A 402 -16.91 36.24 9.93
N LEU A 403 -17.60 36.63 11.02
CA LEU A 403 -18.71 37.58 10.97
C LEU A 403 -18.31 38.95 10.42
N LYS A 404 -17.10 39.42 10.75
CA LYS A 404 -16.57 40.69 10.23
C LYS A 404 -16.18 40.61 8.75
N ALA A 405 -15.89 39.42 8.23
CA ALA A 405 -15.52 39.23 6.82
C ALA A 405 -16.73 39.11 5.89
N LEU A 406 -17.95 38.96 6.44
CA LEU A 406 -19.17 38.86 5.65
C LEU A 406 -19.49 40.17 4.92
N SER A 407 -19.86 40.04 3.65
CA SER A 407 -20.40 41.14 2.85
C SER A 407 -21.83 41.47 3.28
N THR A 408 -22.37 42.61 2.84
CA THR A 408 -23.80 42.92 3.06
C THR A 408 -24.73 41.96 2.34
N THR A 409 -24.27 41.35 1.23
CA THR A 409 -25.03 40.31 0.53
C THR A 409 -25.14 39.05 1.38
N ASP A 410 -24.04 38.58 1.95
CA ASP A 410 -24.00 37.37 2.79
C ASP A 410 -24.93 37.52 4.02
N ILE A 411 -25.02 38.73 4.59
CA ILE A 411 -25.92 39.02 5.71
C ILE A 411 -27.38 39.01 5.29
N GLY A 412 -27.70 39.46 4.07
CA GLY A 412 -29.04 39.38 3.49
C GLY A 412 -29.50 37.93 3.25
N GLU A 413 -28.58 36.97 3.18
CA GLU A 413 -28.91 35.54 3.02
C GLU A 413 -29.24 34.84 4.35
N LEU A 414 -28.93 35.45 5.50
CA LEU A 414 -29.28 34.90 6.81
C LEU A 414 -30.79 34.96 7.05
N ALA A 415 -31.38 33.81 7.37
CA ALA A 415 -32.75 33.74 7.82
C ALA A 415 -32.92 34.39 9.21
N ASP A 416 -34.12 34.92 9.49
CA ASP A 416 -34.49 35.52 10.79
C ASP A 416 -34.14 34.63 11.99
N THR A 417 -34.36 33.32 11.85
CA THR A 417 -34.06 32.34 12.90
C THR A 417 -32.56 32.17 13.13
N GLN A 418 -31.73 32.30 12.09
CA GLN A 418 -30.28 32.27 12.19
C GLN A 418 -29.77 33.57 12.83
N LEU A 419 -30.29 34.73 12.40
CA LEU A 419 -29.93 36.02 12.96
C LEU A 419 -30.28 36.09 14.45
N SER A 420 -31.49 35.68 14.85
CA SER A 420 -31.91 35.61 16.26
C SER A 420 -31.13 34.61 17.12
N ALA A 421 -30.38 33.68 16.49
CA ALA A 421 -29.53 32.72 17.18
C ALA A 421 -28.13 33.25 17.52
N LEU A 422 -27.69 34.35 16.89
CA LEU A 422 -26.41 35.00 17.21
C LEU A 422 -26.39 35.42 18.68
N SER A 423 -25.24 35.26 19.33
CA SER A 423 -25.03 35.89 20.63
C SER A 423 -24.89 37.41 20.50
N ALA A 424 -25.08 38.14 21.60
CA ALA A 424 -24.84 39.60 21.63
C ALA A 424 -23.40 39.94 21.20
N ALA A 425 -22.42 39.14 21.60
CA ALA A 425 -21.03 39.33 21.21
C ALA A 425 -20.79 39.11 19.71
N GLN A 426 -21.49 38.14 19.10
CA GLN A 426 -21.42 37.90 17.67
C GLN A 426 -22.10 39.02 16.87
N LEU A 427 -23.26 39.52 17.30
CA LEU A 427 -23.89 40.68 16.66
C LEU A 427 -22.96 41.91 16.71
N GLY A 428 -22.33 42.15 17.87
CA GLY A 428 -21.35 43.22 18.03
C GLY A 428 -20.07 43.06 17.20
N ALA A 429 -19.82 41.88 16.62
CA ALA A 429 -18.68 41.62 15.75
C ALA A 429 -18.95 41.89 14.26
N LEU A 430 -20.21 42.06 13.86
CA LEU A 430 -20.58 42.45 12.50
C LEU A 430 -19.97 43.81 12.14
N SER A 431 -19.70 44.05 10.85
CA SER A 431 -19.27 45.39 10.43
C SER A 431 -20.41 46.40 10.55
N ASP A 432 -20.08 47.69 10.67
CA ASP A 432 -21.08 48.76 10.71
C ASP A 432 -21.99 48.73 9.46
N ALA A 433 -21.42 48.42 8.30
CA ALA A 433 -22.17 48.27 7.04
C ALA A 433 -23.12 47.06 7.06
N ASN A 434 -22.73 45.94 7.69
CA ASN A 434 -23.61 44.78 7.82
C ASN A 434 -24.80 45.06 8.73
N VAL A 435 -24.59 45.76 9.85
CA VAL A 435 -25.68 46.08 10.78
C VAL A 435 -26.69 47.03 10.12
N SER A 436 -26.22 48.03 9.37
CA SER A 436 -27.09 48.97 8.64
C SER A 436 -27.74 48.36 7.38
N ALA A 437 -27.24 47.21 6.90
CA ALA A 437 -27.81 46.51 5.74
C ALA A 437 -28.89 45.48 6.11
N LEU A 438 -29.17 45.26 7.39
CA LEU A 438 -30.28 44.40 7.81
C LEU A 438 -31.60 44.99 7.31
N ASP A 439 -32.44 44.15 6.72
CA ASP A 439 -33.79 44.59 6.32
C ASP A 439 -34.74 44.68 7.54
N ALA A 440 -35.93 45.24 7.33
CA ALA A 440 -36.91 45.41 8.39
C ALA A 440 -37.32 44.10 9.09
N THR A 441 -37.36 42.97 8.38
CA THR A 441 -37.71 41.67 8.97
C THR A 441 -36.57 41.11 9.81
N GLN A 442 -35.34 41.21 9.32
CA GLN A 442 -34.13 40.84 10.02
C GLN A 442 -33.93 41.72 11.27
N THR A 443 -34.08 43.04 11.14
CA THR A 443 -34.03 43.98 12.26
C THR A 443 -35.07 43.62 13.32
N ALA A 444 -36.31 43.32 12.93
CA ALA A 444 -37.37 42.89 13.86
C ALA A 444 -37.08 41.53 14.53
N ALA A 445 -36.34 40.64 13.88
CA ALA A 445 -35.95 39.33 14.44
C ALA A 445 -34.90 39.42 15.55
N LEU A 446 -34.17 40.55 15.66
CA LEU A 446 -33.18 40.75 16.72
C LEU A 446 -33.84 40.74 18.11
N THR A 447 -33.22 40.02 19.05
CA THR A 447 -33.69 39.96 20.43
C THR A 447 -33.17 41.14 21.25
N ALA A 448 -33.91 41.53 22.29
CA ALA A 448 -33.47 42.53 23.27
C ALA A 448 -32.09 42.23 23.90
N THR A 449 -31.70 40.97 24.00
CA THR A 449 -30.36 40.57 24.47
C THR A 449 -29.28 40.90 23.43
N GLN A 450 -29.55 40.64 22.15
CA GLN A 450 -28.61 40.91 21.07
C GLN A 450 -28.39 42.42 20.87
N ILE A 451 -29.44 43.24 20.99
CA ILE A 451 -29.35 44.71 20.88
C ILE A 451 -28.35 45.31 21.88
N LYS A 452 -28.22 44.73 23.08
CA LYS A 452 -27.22 45.14 24.07
C LYS A 452 -25.76 44.85 23.66
N GLY A 453 -25.57 44.04 22.62
CA GLY A 453 -24.28 43.74 22.02
C GLY A 453 -23.82 44.74 20.97
N LEU A 454 -24.71 45.62 20.47
CA LEU A 454 -24.35 46.64 19.49
C LEU A 454 -23.29 47.59 20.06
N THR A 455 -22.26 47.84 19.27
CA THR A 455 -21.15 48.71 19.62
C THR A 455 -21.47 50.18 19.36
N ALA A 456 -20.67 51.08 19.95
CA ALA A 456 -20.81 52.51 19.74
C ALA A 456 -20.66 52.94 18.27
N THR A 457 -19.80 52.27 17.49
CA THR A 457 -19.60 52.60 16.07
C THR A 457 -20.77 52.13 15.22
N GLN A 458 -21.26 50.91 15.48
CA GLN A 458 -22.45 50.38 14.80
C GLN A 458 -23.66 51.29 15.04
N LEU A 459 -23.90 51.72 16.28
CA LEU A 459 -25.01 52.62 16.64
C LEU A 459 -24.91 54.00 15.98
N LYS A 460 -23.70 54.56 15.86
CA LYS A 460 -23.46 55.83 15.14
C LYS A 460 -23.64 55.71 13.63
N GLY A 461 -23.40 54.51 13.10
CA GLY A 461 -23.52 54.20 11.68
C GLY A 461 -24.96 53.96 11.22
N LEU A 462 -25.91 53.77 12.14
CA LEU A 462 -27.32 53.55 11.80
C LEU A 462 -27.94 54.76 11.10
N THR A 463 -28.73 54.51 10.07
CA THR A 463 -29.54 55.55 9.42
C THR A 463 -30.82 55.84 10.21
N THR A 464 -31.56 56.89 9.84
CA THR A 464 -32.88 57.15 10.44
C THR A 464 -33.90 56.06 10.10
N THR A 465 -33.75 55.39 8.96
CA THR A 465 -34.60 54.27 8.57
C THR A 465 -34.36 53.09 9.50
N ASP A 466 -33.09 52.73 9.74
CA ASP A 466 -32.69 51.62 10.62
C ASP A 466 -33.26 51.81 12.04
N ILE A 467 -33.22 53.05 12.55
CA ILE A 467 -33.81 53.40 13.85
C ILE A 467 -35.34 53.24 13.85
N GLY A 468 -36.00 53.64 12.76
CA GLY A 468 -37.45 53.47 12.62
C GLY A 468 -37.89 52.01 12.52
N GLU A 469 -37.01 51.11 12.07
CA GLU A 469 -37.27 49.67 11.97
C GLU A 469 -37.12 48.93 13.31
N LEU A 470 -36.42 49.51 14.29
CA LEU A 470 -36.29 48.91 15.63
C LEU A 470 -37.64 48.85 16.34
N ALA A 471 -38.01 47.68 16.85
CA ALA A 471 -39.18 47.53 17.68
C ALA A 471 -39.04 48.28 19.01
N ASP A 472 -40.17 48.69 19.60
CA ASP A 472 -40.20 49.35 20.91
C ASP A 472 -39.43 48.56 22.00
N THR A 473 -39.55 47.22 21.98
CA THR A 473 -38.84 46.34 22.92
C THR A 473 -37.32 46.35 22.72
N GLN A 474 -36.85 46.58 21.50
CA GLN A 474 -35.42 46.68 21.17
C GLN A 474 -34.88 48.05 21.61
N ILE A 475 -35.61 49.15 21.36
CA ILE A 475 -35.26 50.49 21.86
C ILE A 475 -35.20 50.50 23.40
N ALA A 476 -36.19 49.91 24.07
CA ALA A 476 -36.20 49.77 25.52
C ALA A 476 -35.02 48.94 26.07
N ALA A 477 -34.47 48.03 25.26
CA ALA A 477 -33.37 47.17 25.66
C ALA A 477 -31.98 47.83 25.54
N LEU A 478 -31.83 48.89 24.75
CA LEU A 478 -30.58 49.65 24.65
C LEU A 478 -30.12 50.11 26.03
N THR A 479 -28.82 50.00 26.30
CA THR A 479 -28.26 50.56 27.54
C THR A 479 -28.23 52.09 27.48
N ALA A 480 -28.17 52.75 28.63
CA ALA A 480 -28.01 54.21 28.66
C ALA A 480 -26.72 54.70 27.97
N ALA A 481 -25.67 53.88 27.98
CA ALA A 481 -24.44 54.15 27.23
C ALA A 481 -24.69 54.09 25.72
N GLN A 482 -25.39 53.05 25.24
CA GLN A 482 -25.73 52.89 23.83
C GLN A 482 -26.66 54.00 23.32
N ILE A 483 -27.65 54.45 24.10
CA ILE A 483 -28.50 55.60 23.74
C ILE A 483 -27.67 56.87 23.56
N LYS A 484 -26.67 57.09 24.41
CA LYS A 484 -25.75 58.22 24.28
C LYS A 484 -24.84 58.12 23.06
N ASP A 485 -24.59 56.91 22.56
CA ASP A 485 -23.78 56.69 21.37
C ASP A 485 -24.58 56.89 20.07
N LEU A 486 -25.91 56.98 20.10
CA LEU A 486 -26.70 57.35 18.91
C LEU A 486 -26.34 58.76 18.43
N SER A 487 -26.45 59.02 17.12
CA SER A 487 -26.34 60.38 16.62
C SER A 487 -27.56 61.20 17.01
N VAL A 488 -27.40 62.53 17.10
CA VAL A 488 -28.52 63.46 17.33
C VAL A 488 -29.64 63.24 16.31
N THR A 489 -29.29 63.01 15.05
CA THR A 489 -30.24 62.70 13.98
C THR A 489 -31.00 61.40 14.24
N ASN A 490 -30.33 60.34 14.74
CA ASN A 490 -31.00 59.11 15.14
C ASN A 490 -31.98 59.33 16.31
N ILE A 491 -31.59 60.13 17.33
CA ILE A 491 -32.48 60.45 18.45
C ILE A 491 -33.73 61.19 17.96
N SER A 492 -33.57 62.18 17.08
CA SER A 492 -34.68 62.92 16.49
C SER A 492 -35.57 62.08 15.56
N ALA A 493 -35.10 60.91 15.12
CA ALA A 493 -35.84 60.00 14.25
C ALA A 493 -36.68 58.95 15.00
N LEU A 494 -36.55 58.85 16.33
CA LEU A 494 -37.34 57.91 17.12
C LEU A 494 -38.85 58.16 16.97
N SER A 495 -39.65 57.12 16.78
CA SER A 495 -41.10 57.27 16.79
C SER A 495 -41.61 57.69 18.18
N GLU A 496 -42.85 58.17 18.25
CA GLU A 496 -43.51 58.50 19.53
C GLU A 496 -43.56 57.28 20.47
N THR A 497 -43.82 56.08 19.92
CA THR A 497 -43.85 54.85 20.73
C THR A 497 -42.45 54.46 21.22
N GLN A 498 -41.43 54.63 20.38
CA GLN A 498 -40.04 54.36 20.75
C GLN A 498 -39.53 55.35 21.82
N VAL A 499 -39.90 56.63 21.75
CA VAL A 499 -39.60 57.61 22.82
C VAL A 499 -40.29 57.22 24.13
N ALA A 500 -41.57 56.80 24.07
CA ALA A 500 -42.34 56.45 25.26
C ALA A 500 -41.78 55.24 26.04
N VAL A 501 -41.07 54.32 25.37
CA VAL A 501 -40.49 53.12 26.00
C VAL A 501 -39.08 53.31 26.55
N LEU A 502 -38.44 54.47 26.34
CA LEU A 502 -37.15 54.77 26.96
C LEU A 502 -37.26 54.76 28.49
N SER A 503 -36.32 54.13 29.18
CA SER A 503 -36.24 54.19 30.63
C SER A 503 -35.81 55.58 31.12
N ALA A 504 -36.17 55.91 32.36
CA ALA A 504 -35.69 57.10 33.05
C ALA A 504 -34.15 57.24 33.01
N THR A 505 -33.42 56.12 33.11
CA THR A 505 -31.96 56.10 33.03
C THR A 505 -31.43 56.44 31.64
N GLN A 506 -32.10 55.98 30.58
CA GLN A 506 -31.74 56.30 29.20
C GLN A 506 -31.99 57.79 28.91
N ILE A 507 -33.15 58.35 29.30
CA ILE A 507 -33.48 59.77 29.13
C ILE A 507 -32.48 60.69 29.84
N LYS A 508 -32.09 60.33 31.07
CA LYS A 508 -31.05 61.06 31.82
C LYS A 508 -29.68 61.04 31.11
N GLY A 509 -29.44 60.05 30.24
CA GLY A 509 -28.21 59.92 29.46
C GLY A 509 -28.14 60.83 28.24
N LEU A 510 -29.28 61.37 27.77
CA LEU A 510 -29.36 62.26 26.61
C LEU A 510 -28.67 63.60 26.89
N THR A 511 -28.09 64.21 25.87
CA THR A 511 -27.53 65.57 25.97
C THR A 511 -28.63 66.63 25.83
N THR A 512 -28.30 67.87 26.15
CA THR A 512 -29.21 69.00 25.93
C THR A 512 -29.53 69.20 24.44
N THR A 513 -28.57 68.87 23.57
CA THR A 513 -28.76 68.90 22.12
C THR A 513 -29.74 67.82 21.67
N ASP A 514 -29.60 66.60 22.21
CA ASP A 514 -30.52 65.50 21.88
C ASP A 514 -31.98 65.84 22.26
N ILE A 515 -32.19 66.39 23.46
CA ILE A 515 -33.53 66.81 23.92
C ILE A 515 -34.07 67.98 23.09
N GLY A 516 -33.21 68.92 22.69
CA GLY A 516 -33.60 70.08 21.90
C GLY A 516 -34.04 69.77 20.46
N GLU A 517 -33.59 68.64 19.91
CA GLU A 517 -33.94 68.17 18.56
C GLU A 517 -35.17 67.24 18.55
N LEU A 518 -35.77 66.95 19.71
CA LEU A 518 -37.04 66.23 19.76
C LEU A 518 -38.19 67.11 19.22
N SER A 519 -39.03 66.51 18.39
CA SER A 519 -40.26 67.11 17.89
C SER A 519 -41.28 67.32 19.00
N ALA A 520 -42.24 68.21 18.78
CA ALA A 520 -43.32 68.45 19.74
C ALA A 520 -44.13 67.19 20.07
N THR A 521 -44.29 66.26 19.11
CA THR A 521 -45.03 65.02 19.36
C THR A 521 -44.19 64.00 20.13
N GLN A 522 -42.88 63.92 19.87
CA GLN A 522 -41.95 63.11 20.67
C GLN A 522 -41.87 63.60 22.12
N VAL A 523 -41.79 64.92 22.35
CA VAL A 523 -41.84 65.50 23.70
C VAL A 523 -43.17 65.18 24.38
N GLY A 524 -44.28 65.21 23.64
CA GLY A 524 -45.61 64.82 24.14
C GLY A 524 -45.74 63.34 24.49
N ALA A 525 -44.91 62.47 23.90
CA ALA A 525 -44.87 61.04 24.18
C ALA A 525 -44.08 60.69 25.46
N LEU A 526 -43.33 61.65 26.04
CA LEU A 526 -42.60 61.43 27.28
C LEU A 526 -43.56 61.16 28.45
N THR A 527 -43.31 60.07 29.16
CA THR A 527 -44.00 59.69 30.40
C THR A 527 -43.56 60.57 31.57
N THR A 528 -44.39 60.64 32.61
CA THR A 528 -44.07 61.37 33.85
C THR A 528 -42.77 60.91 34.50
N ALA A 529 -42.44 59.61 34.41
CA ALA A 529 -41.20 59.07 34.95
C ALA A 529 -39.96 59.53 34.17
N GLN A 530 -40.07 59.64 32.85
CA GLN A 530 -39.00 60.14 31.99
C GLN A 530 -38.78 61.64 32.19
N ILE A 531 -39.85 62.44 32.22
CA ILE A 531 -39.76 63.89 32.49
C ILE A 531 -39.12 64.15 33.86
N GLY A 532 -39.53 63.39 34.89
CA GLY A 532 -38.95 63.49 36.23
C GLY A 532 -37.48 63.05 36.33
N ALA A 533 -36.95 62.37 35.31
CA ALA A 533 -35.57 61.92 35.24
C ALA A 533 -34.62 62.91 34.54
N LEU A 534 -35.16 63.93 33.87
CA LEU A 534 -34.38 64.97 33.22
C LEU A 534 -33.49 65.69 34.25
N ALA A 535 -32.21 65.85 33.92
CA ALA A 535 -31.30 66.69 34.66
C ALA A 535 -31.69 68.16 34.49
N SER A 536 -31.35 69.00 35.48
CA SER A 536 -31.64 70.43 35.43
C SER A 536 -31.09 71.16 34.20
N THR A 537 -30.05 70.61 33.57
CA THR A 537 -29.47 71.15 32.33
C THR A 537 -30.27 70.78 31.08
N GLN A 538 -31.12 69.75 31.14
CA GLN A 538 -31.93 69.24 30.02
C GLN A 538 -33.34 69.84 29.97
N VAL A 539 -33.76 70.62 30.99
CA VAL A 539 -35.12 71.17 31.14
C VAL A 539 -35.20 72.63 30.69
#